data_AF-A0A6G8IJC7-F1
#
_entry.id   AF-A0A6G8IJC7-F1
#
_cell.length_a   1.000
_cell.length_b   1.000
_cell.length_c   1.000
_cell.angle_alpha   90.00
_cell.angle_beta   90.00
_cell.angle_gamma   90.00
#
_symmetry.space_group_name_H-M   'P 1'
#
loop_
_entity.id
_entity.type
_entity.pdbx_description
1 polymer ?
#
loop_
_entity_poly.entity_id
_entity_poly.type
_entity_poly.pdbx_seq_one_letter_code
_entity_poly.pdbx_strand_id
1 'polypeptide(L)'
;MTTDARKTLSAIQALISKDLVETSAEQIRAEFVEDGLNPDRVAREMAEAIDAAVSEFQRSRVAATKAVKKATKVPVPTSRPALERIKELVQSAFQREPNLATAFRNGSKQSENDWNSTYDDLVLLGKIDPNQHD
;
A
#
# COMPACT_ATOMS: atom_id res chain seq x y z
N MET A 1 -2.59 -18.34 30.63
CA MET A 1 -3.20 -19.57 30.06
C MET A 1 -2.38 -20.75 30.49
N THR A 2 -3.00 -21.74 31.12
CA THR A 2 -2.30 -22.96 31.59
C THR A 2 -1.99 -23.89 30.43
N THR A 3 -0.96 -24.74 30.59
CA THR A 3 -0.52 -25.70 29.57
C THR A 3 -1.63 -26.66 29.15
N ASP A 4 -2.53 -27.01 30.06
CA ASP A 4 -3.69 -27.84 29.77
C ASP A 4 -4.69 -27.14 28.85
N ALA A 5 -5.04 -25.87 29.12
CA ALA A 5 -5.96 -25.11 28.26
C ALA A 5 -5.45 -25.00 26.81
N ARG A 6 -4.12 -24.90 26.63
CA ARG A 6 -3.49 -24.87 25.31
C ARG A 6 -3.58 -26.23 24.61
N LYS A 7 -3.39 -27.34 25.33
CA LYS A 7 -3.56 -28.69 24.79
C LYS A 7 -5.02 -28.96 24.39
N THR A 8 -5.99 -28.52 25.20
CA THR A 8 -7.42 -28.69 24.88
C THR A 8 -7.79 -27.93 23.60
N LEU A 9 -7.33 -26.68 23.48
CA LEU A 9 -7.54 -25.88 22.27
C LEU A 9 -6.93 -26.54 21.02
N SER A 10 -5.71 -27.07 21.10
CA SER A 10 -5.09 -27.78 19.98
C SER A 10 -5.83 -29.09 19.63
N ALA A 11 -6.35 -29.82 20.61
CA ALA A 11 -7.13 -31.03 20.37
C ALA A 11 -8.48 -30.71 19.69
N ILE A 12 -9.16 -29.64 20.13
CA ILE A 12 -10.38 -29.14 19.52
C ILE A 12 -10.10 -28.69 18.08
N GLN A 13 -9.03 -27.94 17.85
CA GLN A 13 -8.63 -27.52 16.51
C GLN A 13 -8.36 -28.72 15.59
N ALA A 14 -7.69 -29.76 16.08
CA ALA A 14 -7.41 -30.96 15.31
C ALA A 14 -8.68 -31.74 14.94
N LEU A 15 -9.63 -31.85 15.88
CA LEU A 15 -10.94 -32.47 15.64
C LEU A 15 -11.75 -31.70 14.60
N ILE A 16 -11.85 -30.37 14.75
CA ILE A 16 -12.55 -29.50 13.78
C ILE A 16 -11.88 -29.58 12.40
N SER A 17 -10.54 -29.58 12.34
CA SER A 17 -9.82 -29.66 11.05
C SER A 17 -10.02 -31.02 10.40
N LYS A 18 -10.05 -32.09 11.19
CA LYS A 18 -10.30 -33.44 10.69
C LYS A 18 -11.72 -33.55 10.15
N ASP A 19 -12.69 -33.07 10.92
CA ASP A 19 -14.10 -33.03 10.53
C ASP A 19 -14.27 -32.23 9.23
N LEU A 20 -13.72 -31.02 9.14
CA LEU A 20 -13.75 -30.19 7.93
C LEU A 20 -13.13 -30.84 6.68
N VAL A 21 -12.13 -31.72 6.86
CA VAL A 21 -11.48 -32.45 5.76
C VAL A 21 -12.27 -33.72 5.39
N GLU A 22 -12.98 -34.31 6.35
CA GLU A 22 -13.77 -35.53 6.18
C GLU A 22 -15.20 -35.23 5.69
N THR A 23 -15.75 -34.04 5.99
CA THR A 23 -17.06 -33.62 5.50
C THR A 23 -16.98 -33.24 4.03
N SER A 24 -17.61 -34.04 3.17
CA SER A 24 -17.65 -33.77 1.74
C SER A 24 -18.59 -32.59 1.43
N ALA A 25 -18.36 -31.90 0.31
CA ALA A 25 -19.22 -30.79 -0.12
C ALA A 25 -20.69 -31.22 -0.29
N GLU A 26 -20.92 -32.49 -0.61
CA GLU A 26 -22.22 -33.13 -0.73
C GLU A 26 -22.89 -33.33 0.64
N GLN A 27 -22.13 -33.71 1.68
CA GLN A 27 -22.65 -33.82 3.05
C GLN A 27 -23.04 -32.44 3.60
N ILE A 28 -22.20 -31.43 3.39
CA ILE A 28 -22.51 -30.04 3.77
C ILE A 28 -23.79 -29.57 3.07
N ARG A 29 -23.92 -29.82 1.75
CA ARG A 29 -25.16 -29.46 1.02
C ARG A 29 -26.38 -30.21 1.55
N ALA A 30 -26.24 -31.48 1.93
CA ALA A 30 -27.33 -32.28 2.48
C ALA A 30 -27.80 -31.74 3.84
N GLU A 31 -26.88 -31.39 4.74
CA GLU A 31 -27.17 -30.80 6.04
C GLU A 31 -27.91 -29.45 5.90
N PHE A 32 -27.47 -28.60 4.97
CA PHE A 32 -28.17 -27.34 4.70
C PHE A 32 -29.61 -27.55 4.20
N VAL A 33 -29.82 -28.55 3.35
CA VAL A 33 -31.18 -28.88 2.86
C VAL A 33 -32.04 -29.48 3.98
N GLU A 34 -31.45 -30.30 4.86
CA GLU A 34 -32.13 -30.86 6.04
C GLU A 34 -32.56 -29.77 7.02
N ASP A 35 -31.75 -28.72 7.19
CA ASP A 35 -32.07 -27.53 7.97
C ASP A 35 -33.05 -26.56 7.27
N GLY A 36 -33.56 -26.91 6.08
CA GLY A 36 -34.48 -26.09 5.28
C GLY A 36 -33.81 -24.85 4.66
N LEU A 37 -32.48 -24.80 4.66
CA LEU A 37 -31.70 -23.74 4.03
C LEU A 37 -31.44 -24.08 2.55
N ASN A 38 -31.36 -23.06 1.71
CA ASN A 38 -30.93 -23.22 0.33
C ASN A 38 -29.41 -22.95 0.24
N PRO A 39 -28.57 -23.97 -0.02
CA PRO A 39 -27.11 -23.81 -0.03
C PRO A 39 -26.64 -22.75 -1.03
N ASP A 40 -27.26 -22.69 -2.22
CA ASP A 40 -26.88 -21.76 -3.27
C ASP A 40 -27.28 -20.32 -2.93
N ARG A 41 -28.37 -20.14 -2.17
CA ARG A 41 -28.75 -18.84 -1.64
C ARG A 41 -27.75 -18.35 -0.58
N VAL A 42 -27.40 -19.21 0.39
CA VAL A 42 -26.45 -18.85 1.45
C VAL A 42 -25.07 -18.56 0.88
N ALA A 43 -24.60 -19.35 -0.08
CA ALA A 43 -23.33 -19.11 -0.75
C ALA A 43 -23.30 -17.74 -1.46
N ARG A 44 -24.41 -17.35 -2.09
CA ARG A 44 -24.52 -16.04 -2.75
C ARG A 44 -24.50 -14.89 -1.74
N GLU A 45 -25.27 -15.00 -0.66
CA GLU A 45 -25.30 -14.01 0.42
C GLU A 45 -23.91 -13.84 1.07
N MET A 46 -23.19 -14.94 1.30
CA MET A 46 -21.80 -14.88 1.79
C MET A 46 -20.85 -14.22 0.79
N ALA A 47 -20.95 -14.56 -0.50
CA ALA A 47 -20.11 -13.96 -1.53
C ALA A 47 -20.31 -12.43 -1.62
N GLU A 48 -21.57 -11.98 -1.58
CA GLU A 48 -21.93 -10.56 -1.56
C GLU A 48 -21.38 -9.85 -0.31
N ALA A 49 -21.48 -10.48 0.87
CA ALA A 49 -20.95 -9.92 2.11
C ALA A 49 -19.41 -9.79 2.08
N ILE A 50 -18.71 -10.79 1.54
CA ILE A 50 -17.26 -10.75 1.38
C ILE A 50 -16.86 -9.61 0.43
N ASP A 51 -17.52 -9.51 -0.72
CA ASP A 51 -17.21 -8.48 -1.71
C ASP A 51 -17.45 -7.06 -1.15
N ALA A 52 -18.53 -6.88 -0.39
CA ALA A 52 -18.82 -5.64 0.30
C ALA A 52 -17.72 -5.27 1.32
N ALA A 53 -17.29 -6.23 2.14
CA ALA A 53 -16.25 -6.03 3.15
C ALA A 53 -14.88 -5.70 2.51
N VAL A 54 -14.51 -6.41 1.43
CA VAL A 54 -13.28 -6.14 0.68
C VAL A 54 -13.33 -4.75 0.06
N SER A 55 -14.46 -4.39 -0.57
CA SER A 55 -14.66 -3.08 -1.17
C SER A 55 -14.60 -1.94 -0.14
N GLU A 56 -15.13 -2.15 1.06
CA GLU A 56 -15.03 -1.19 2.17
C GLU A 56 -13.57 -1.04 2.65
N PHE A 57 -12.87 -2.16 2.84
CA PHE A 57 -11.47 -2.15 3.23
C PHE A 57 -10.57 -1.44 2.21
N GLN A 58 -10.79 -1.65 0.91
CA GLN A 58 -10.05 -0.95 -0.13
C GLN A 58 -10.35 0.56 -0.10
N ARG A 59 -11.62 0.94 0.05
CA ARG A 59 -12.02 2.35 0.17
C ARG A 59 -11.38 3.02 1.38
N SER A 60 -11.35 2.36 2.52
CA SER A 60 -10.72 2.89 3.74
C SER A 60 -9.20 3.04 3.58
N ARG A 61 -8.53 2.09 2.92
CA ARG A 61 -7.10 2.20 2.59
C ARG A 61 -6.80 3.37 1.66
N VAL A 62 -7.61 3.58 0.62
CA VAL A 62 -7.47 4.73 -0.29
C VAL A 62 -7.72 6.04 0.43
N ALA A 63 -8.74 6.11 1.30
CA ALA A 63 -9.01 7.29 2.12
C ALA A 63 -7.84 7.61 3.08
N ALA A 64 -7.30 6.59 3.74
CA ALA A 64 -6.14 6.73 4.63
C ALA A 64 -4.89 7.20 3.88
N THR A 65 -4.59 6.63 2.70
CA THR A 65 -3.45 7.09 1.88
C THR A 65 -3.65 8.49 1.33
N LYS A 66 -4.87 8.88 0.95
CA LYS A 66 -5.18 10.28 0.58
C LYS A 66 -5.00 11.22 1.77
N ALA A 67 -5.41 10.83 2.97
CA ALA A 67 -5.23 11.63 4.18
C ALA A 67 -3.75 11.81 4.54
N VAL A 68 -2.94 10.75 4.45
CA VAL A 68 -1.49 10.83 4.61
C VAL A 68 -0.88 11.76 3.56
N LYS A 69 -1.18 11.57 2.26
CA LYS A 69 -0.69 12.48 1.19
C LYS A 69 -1.09 13.95 1.40
N LYS A 70 -2.27 14.21 1.96
CA LYS A 70 -2.72 15.58 2.27
C LYS A 70 -1.98 16.15 3.48
N ALA A 71 -1.66 15.33 4.47
CA ALA A 71 -0.87 15.71 5.65
C ALA A 71 0.63 15.89 5.34
N THR A 72 1.18 15.14 4.38
CA THR A 72 2.57 15.23 3.92
C THR A 72 2.76 16.25 2.78
N LYS A 73 1.79 17.13 2.51
CA LYS A 73 2.06 18.34 1.72
C LYS A 73 2.97 19.26 2.54
N VAL A 74 4.26 18.97 2.49
CA VAL A 74 5.30 19.95 2.80
C VAL A 74 5.02 21.15 1.89
N PRO A 75 5.03 22.39 2.40
CA PRO A 75 4.88 23.57 1.56
C PRO A 75 5.98 23.51 0.50
N VAL A 76 5.59 23.32 -0.76
CA VAL A 76 6.51 23.54 -1.88
C VAL A 76 6.97 24.99 -1.75
N PRO A 77 8.29 25.28 -1.68
CA PRO A 77 8.78 26.64 -1.60
C PRO A 77 8.16 27.45 -2.73
N THR A 78 7.54 28.57 -2.37
CA THR A 78 6.63 29.34 -3.24
C THR A 78 7.35 30.06 -4.38
N SER A 79 8.69 29.99 -4.44
CA SER A 79 9.48 30.45 -5.57
C SER A 79 10.35 29.31 -6.08
N ARG A 80 9.82 28.56 -7.06
CA ARG A 80 10.67 27.67 -7.85
C ARG A 80 11.44 28.52 -8.87
N PRO A 81 12.77 28.36 -8.97
CA PRO A 81 13.55 29.04 -10.01
C PRO A 81 13.10 28.62 -11.41
N ALA A 82 13.49 29.39 -12.41
CA ALA A 82 13.32 28.99 -13.80
C ALA A 82 13.96 27.61 -14.08
N LEU A 83 13.38 26.84 -15.00
CA LEU A 83 13.80 25.47 -15.31
C LEU A 83 15.31 25.36 -15.63
N GLU A 84 15.87 26.35 -16.32
CA GLU A 84 17.31 26.40 -16.63
C GLU A 84 18.16 26.51 -15.36
N ARG A 85 17.73 27.31 -14.39
CA ARG A 85 18.41 27.43 -13.09
C ARG A 85 18.32 26.14 -12.27
N ILE A 86 17.18 25.45 -12.36
CA ILE A 86 17.02 24.12 -11.74
C ILE A 86 18.03 23.13 -12.30
N LYS A 87 18.21 23.08 -13.63
CA LYS A 87 19.20 22.19 -14.27
C LYS A 87 20.62 22.48 -13.78
N GLU A 88 21.00 23.76 -13.71
CA GLU A 88 22.33 24.18 -13.23
C GLU A 88 22.58 23.74 -11.79
N LEU A 89 21.62 23.91 -10.90
CA LEU A 89 21.75 23.58 -9.48
C LEU A 89 21.78 22.07 -9.24
N VAL A 90 20.95 21.32 -9.96
CA VAL A 90 20.95 19.85 -9.93
C VAL A 90 22.29 19.33 -10.45
N GLN A 91 22.80 19.86 -11.56
CA GLN A 91 24.14 19.50 -12.08
C GLN A 91 25.26 19.86 -11.10
N SER A 92 25.19 21.03 -10.46
CA SER A 92 26.17 21.46 -9.46
C SER A 92 26.15 20.56 -8.23
N ALA A 93 24.96 20.12 -7.78
CA ALA A 93 24.81 19.16 -6.70
C ALA A 93 25.41 17.79 -7.06
N PHE A 94 25.24 17.32 -8.30
CA PHE A 94 25.86 16.10 -8.80
C PHE A 94 27.38 16.18 -8.95
N GLN A 95 27.92 17.36 -9.27
CA GLN A 95 29.37 17.57 -9.27
C GLN A 95 29.95 17.52 -7.85
N ARG A 96 29.22 18.04 -6.85
CA ARG A 96 29.62 17.96 -5.43
C ARG A 96 29.51 16.54 -4.89
N GLU A 97 28.48 15.79 -5.29
CA GLU A 97 28.23 14.42 -4.84
C GLU A 97 27.91 13.50 -6.03
N PRO A 98 28.95 12.90 -6.65
CA PRO A 98 28.79 12.02 -7.82
C PRO A 98 27.88 10.81 -7.59
N ASN A 99 27.73 10.37 -6.34
CA ASN A 99 26.87 9.25 -5.96
C ASN A 99 25.38 9.54 -6.15
N LEU A 100 24.97 10.82 -6.11
CA LEU A 100 23.58 11.23 -6.37
C LEU A 100 23.24 11.15 -7.87
N ALA A 101 24.25 11.34 -8.73
CA ALA A 101 24.08 11.28 -10.18
C ALA A 101 23.82 9.86 -10.69
N THR A 102 24.26 8.82 -9.98
CA THR A 102 24.11 7.42 -10.40
C THR A 102 22.64 6.99 -10.45
N ALA A 103 21.81 7.49 -9.52
CA ALA A 103 20.37 7.26 -9.53
C ALA A 103 19.66 8.04 -10.65
N PHE A 104 20.19 9.21 -11.00
CA PHE A 104 19.59 10.13 -11.96
C PHE A 104 19.90 9.76 -13.44
N ARG A 105 21.06 9.15 -13.72
CA ARG A 105 21.58 8.92 -15.07
C ARG A 105 20.95 7.71 -15.81
N ASN A 106 20.13 6.89 -15.14
CA ASN A 106 19.60 5.64 -15.71
C ASN A 106 18.32 5.78 -16.56
N GLY A 107 17.84 6.99 -16.86
CA GLY A 107 16.63 7.21 -17.67
C GLY A 107 16.85 8.22 -18.79
N SER A 108 16.56 7.80 -20.02
CA SER A 108 16.53 8.61 -21.24
C SER A 108 15.73 9.90 -21.08
N LYS A 109 16.25 11.03 -21.61
CA LYS A 109 15.58 12.34 -21.79
C LYS A 109 14.57 12.69 -20.69
N GLN A 110 15.08 13.22 -19.59
CA GLN A 110 14.24 13.72 -18.51
C GLN A 110 13.35 14.86 -18.97
N SER A 111 12.06 14.71 -18.69
CA SER A 111 11.04 15.73 -18.90
C SER A 111 11.23 16.88 -17.90
N GLU A 112 10.63 18.04 -18.17
CA GLU A 112 10.65 19.19 -17.25
C GLU A 112 10.13 18.81 -15.85
N ASN A 113 9.19 17.87 -15.78
CA ASN A 113 8.65 17.37 -14.52
C ASN A 113 9.67 16.53 -13.73
N ASP A 114 10.52 15.77 -14.41
CA ASP A 114 11.56 14.97 -13.78
C ASP A 114 12.66 15.86 -13.16
N TRP A 115 13.00 16.96 -13.84
CA TRP A 115 13.91 17.99 -13.33
C TRP A 115 13.37 18.67 -12.07
N ASN A 116 12.08 19.02 -12.08
CA ASN A 116 11.42 19.63 -10.92
C ASN A 116 11.35 18.67 -9.73
N SER A 117 10.98 17.40 -9.97
CA SER A 117 10.94 16.39 -8.90
C SER A 117 12.30 16.16 -8.27
N THR A 118 13.34 16.08 -9.09
CA THR A 118 14.72 15.86 -8.60
C THR A 118 15.21 17.05 -7.79
N TYR A 119 14.88 18.27 -8.23
CA TYR A 119 15.21 19.47 -7.48
C TYR A 119 14.55 19.49 -6.11
N ASP A 120 13.26 19.17 -6.03
CA ASP A 120 12.53 19.09 -4.76
C ASP A 120 13.16 18.03 -3.83
N ASP A 121 13.56 16.87 -4.36
CA ASP A 121 14.26 15.82 -3.60
C ASP A 121 15.62 16.31 -3.07
N LEU A 122 16.40 17.02 -3.89
CA LEU A 122 17.71 17.55 -3.48
C LEU A 122 17.60 18.69 -2.45
N VAL A 123 16.55 19.51 -2.53
CA VAL A 123 16.23 20.51 -1.49
C VAL A 123 15.83 19.81 -0.19
N LEU A 124 15.01 18.76 -0.26
CA LEU A 124 14.58 17.98 0.91
C LEU A 124 15.76 17.26 1.58
N LEU A 125 16.74 16.81 0.80
CA LEU A 125 17.99 16.24 1.30
C LEU A 125 18.98 17.30 1.83
N GLY A 126 18.63 18.58 1.77
CA GLY A 126 19.49 19.70 2.19
C GLY A 126 20.73 19.90 1.33
N LYS A 127 20.74 19.34 0.11
CA LYS A 127 21.87 19.43 -0.84
C LYS A 127 21.81 20.66 -1.72
N ILE A 128 20.63 21.27 -1.85
CA ILE A 128 20.41 22.56 -2.49
C ILE A 128 19.73 23.46 -1.46
N ASP A 129 20.29 24.65 -1.25
CA ASP A 129 19.67 25.66 -0.40
C ASP A 129 18.54 26.35 -1.19
N PRO A 130 17.28 26.31 -0.72
CA PRO A 130 16.16 26.93 -1.41
C PRO A 130 16.21 28.47 -1.40
N ASN A 131 17.13 29.09 -0.66
CA ASN A 131 17.33 30.54 -0.64
C ASN A 131 18.55 30.99 -1.47
N GLN A 132 19.25 30.08 -2.16
CA GLN A 132 20.38 30.42 -3.05
C GLN A 132 19.95 30.95 -4.45
N HIS A 133 18.71 31.46 -4.56
CA HIS A 133 18.12 31.88 -5.85
C HIS A 133 18.01 33.39 -6.06
N ASP A 134 18.66 34.19 -5.22
CA ASP A 134 18.84 35.64 -5.47
C ASP A 134 20.01 35.89 -6.44
#